data_AF-A0A1B9NC71-F1
#
_entry.id   AF-A0A1B9NC71-F1
#
_cell.length_a   1.000
_cell.length_b   1.000
_cell.length_c   1.000
_cell.angle_alpha   90.00
_cell.angle_beta   90.00
_cell.angle_gamma   90.00
#
_symmetry.space_group_name_H-M   'P 1'
#
loop_
_entity.id
_entity.type
_entity.pdbx_description
1 polymer ?
#
loop_
_entity_poly.entity_id
_entity_poly.type
_entity_poly.pdbx_seq_one_letter_code
_entity_poly.pdbx_strand_id
1 'polypeptide(L)'
;MGENAGRRASVVVIGAGQAGLSAAFHLRRAGFVSAIDDPGADRTYVVLDANPAPGGAWRHRWASLTVSGLNRIFDLPGLAQPDMDPDEPSRDAVPRYFAAFEQRFDLPILRPVRVESVDFADDEEDGDLVVRTDGGTWIARVLINATGTWDNPVRPAYPGQETFRGRQLHTREYGSLDEFAGQRVAIVGGGISAVQHLEEISRVAQTFWYTRREPVFIEGEFDPETTGRSTIEKVTADVEAGRPTGSIVGYTGLGWSSSARAARDRGALVRRPMFTRIEPDGVREADGTFTPLDAIVWATGFRPDVRHLDPLYLRNELGGIAMRGTQVAGEPRVHLIGFGPSQSTVGANRAGREAVTRAVRYLDRIGSRKVEPIRS
;
A
#
# COMPACT_ATOMS: atom_id res chain seq x y z
N MET A 1 -7.29 39.64 -8.79
CA MET A 1 -6.76 38.50 -8.01
C MET A 1 -6.42 37.43 -9.02
N GLY A 2 -5.14 37.30 -9.37
CA GLY A 2 -4.73 36.37 -10.43
C GLY A 2 -4.94 34.94 -9.99
N GLU A 3 -5.71 34.18 -10.77
CA GLU A 3 -5.78 32.73 -10.66
C GLU A 3 -4.35 32.18 -10.73
N ASN A 4 -3.92 31.50 -9.68
CA ASN A 4 -2.66 30.77 -9.68
C ASN A 4 -2.84 29.61 -10.65
N ALA A 5 -2.52 29.82 -11.93
CA ALA A 5 -2.67 28.82 -12.97
C ALA A 5 -1.90 27.56 -12.53
N GLY A 6 -2.63 26.50 -12.19
CA GLY A 6 -2.04 25.28 -11.63
C GLY A 6 -0.98 24.69 -12.57
N ARG A 7 0.09 24.12 -12.01
CA ARG A 7 1.10 23.39 -12.79
C ARG A 7 0.40 22.28 -13.58
N ARG A 8 0.82 22.00 -14.81
CA ARG A 8 0.16 21.00 -15.66
C ARG A 8 1.06 19.81 -15.92
N ALA A 9 0.47 18.62 -15.98
CA ALA A 9 1.12 17.41 -16.43
C ALA A 9 0.14 16.55 -17.23
N SER A 10 0.58 15.89 -18.30
CA SER A 10 -0.30 14.93 -18.99
C SER A 10 -0.67 13.76 -18.05
N VAL A 11 0.26 13.34 -17.20
CA VAL A 11 0.04 12.29 -16.19
C VAL A 11 0.58 12.72 -14.82
N VAL A 12 -0.24 12.64 -13.78
CA VAL A 12 0.21 12.72 -12.39
C VAL A 12 0.25 11.31 -11.78
N VAL A 13 1.39 10.93 -11.21
CA VAL A 13 1.54 9.70 -10.43
C VAL A 13 1.54 10.06 -8.94
N ILE A 14 0.65 9.47 -8.15
CA ILE A 14 0.61 9.69 -6.69
C ILE A 14 1.28 8.52 -5.97
N GLY A 15 2.37 8.77 -5.27
CA GLY A 15 3.16 7.81 -4.53
C GLY A 15 4.36 7.31 -5.33
N ALA A 16 5.53 7.31 -4.68
CA ALA A 16 6.79 6.86 -5.26
C ALA A 16 7.35 5.64 -4.50
N GLY A 17 6.45 4.72 -4.13
CA GLY A 17 6.80 3.34 -3.81
C GLY A 17 7.02 2.50 -5.07
N GLN A 18 7.22 1.19 -4.90
CA GLN A 18 7.56 0.28 -6.00
C GLN A 18 6.62 0.36 -7.22
N ALA A 19 5.31 0.47 -6.99
CA ALA A 19 4.31 0.60 -8.05
C ALA A 19 4.44 1.94 -8.80
N GLY A 20 4.62 3.04 -8.08
CA GLY A 20 4.78 4.37 -8.67
C GLY A 20 6.08 4.52 -9.45
N LEU A 21 7.19 4.00 -8.91
CA LEU A 21 8.49 3.97 -9.61
C LEU A 21 8.42 3.13 -10.89
N SER A 22 7.71 2.00 -10.86
CA SER A 22 7.42 1.21 -12.06
C SER A 22 6.64 2.02 -13.10
N ALA A 23 5.56 2.70 -12.71
CA ALA A 23 4.79 3.54 -13.63
C ALA A 23 5.63 4.69 -14.22
N ALA A 24 6.41 5.39 -13.39
CA ALA A 24 7.31 6.45 -13.81
C ALA A 24 8.35 5.98 -14.83
N PHE A 25 8.95 4.81 -14.62
CA PHE A 25 9.86 4.19 -15.59
C PHE A 25 9.18 3.91 -16.93
N HIS A 26 7.96 3.35 -16.90
CA HIS A 26 7.24 3.04 -18.14
C HIS A 26 6.75 4.30 -18.86
N LEU A 27 6.40 5.38 -18.14
CA LEU A 27 6.09 6.70 -18.72
C LEU A 27 7.31 7.25 -19.47
N ARG A 28 8.48 7.25 -18.83
CA ARG A 28 9.74 7.63 -19.47
C ARG A 28 10.03 6.80 -20.72
N ARG A 29 9.85 5.48 -20.64
CA ARG A 29 10.04 4.56 -21.78
C ARG A 29 9.04 4.81 -22.91
N ALA A 30 7.83 5.30 -22.58
CA ALA A 30 6.81 5.69 -23.53
C ALA A 30 7.00 7.11 -24.11
N GLY A 31 8.11 7.78 -23.79
CA GLY A 31 8.46 9.09 -24.33
C GLY A 31 7.87 10.29 -23.59
N PHE A 32 7.33 10.09 -22.38
CA PHE A 32 6.96 11.22 -21.52
C PHE A 32 8.21 11.85 -20.90
N VAL A 33 8.19 13.17 -20.77
CA VAL A 33 9.26 13.97 -20.15
C VAL A 33 8.81 14.60 -18.84
N SER A 34 9.75 15.17 -18.09
CA SER A 34 9.47 15.81 -16.79
C SER A 34 8.54 17.02 -16.94
N ALA A 35 7.43 17.02 -16.22
CA ALA A 35 6.56 18.20 -16.12
C ALA A 35 7.18 19.33 -15.26
N ILE A 36 8.28 19.04 -14.56
CA ILE A 36 9.01 20.01 -13.74
C ILE A 36 9.99 20.77 -14.63
N ASP A 37 10.75 20.04 -15.45
CA ASP A 37 11.86 20.58 -16.23
C ASP A 37 11.43 21.03 -17.64
N ASP A 38 10.44 20.36 -18.23
CA ASP A 38 9.87 20.69 -19.54
C ASP A 38 8.34 20.76 -19.49
N PRO A 39 7.76 21.77 -18.81
CA PRO A 39 6.31 21.90 -18.66
C PRO A 39 5.59 22.22 -19.98
N GLY A 40 6.32 22.58 -21.04
CA GLY A 40 5.76 22.93 -22.34
C GLY A 40 5.59 21.75 -23.30
N ALA A 41 6.15 20.58 -22.98
CA ALA A 41 6.05 19.41 -23.84
C ALA A 41 4.62 18.81 -23.88
N ASP A 42 4.27 18.16 -24.98
CA ASP A 42 2.94 17.56 -25.18
C ASP A 42 2.66 16.39 -24.22
N ARG A 43 3.72 15.64 -23.85
CA ARG A 43 3.65 14.45 -23.00
C ARG A 43 4.54 14.61 -21.79
N THR A 44 3.96 15.11 -20.71
CA THR A 44 4.66 15.36 -19.46
C THR A 44 4.14 14.50 -18.32
N TYR A 45 4.99 14.22 -17.34
CA TYR A 45 4.57 13.58 -16.10
C TYR A 45 5.32 14.10 -14.88
N VAL A 46 4.68 13.97 -13.73
CA VAL A 46 5.28 14.22 -12.41
C VAL A 46 4.85 13.11 -11.45
N VAL A 47 5.73 12.78 -10.51
CA VAL A 47 5.43 11.88 -9.40
C VAL A 47 5.39 12.70 -8.12
N LEU A 48 4.32 12.58 -7.34
CA LEU A 48 4.12 13.29 -6.08
C LEU A 48 4.17 12.27 -4.95
N ASP A 49 5.08 12.43 -3.99
CA ASP A 49 5.23 11.46 -2.90
C ASP A 49 5.30 12.15 -1.53
N ALA A 50 4.47 11.67 -0.60
CA ALA A 50 4.33 12.28 0.72
C ALA A 50 5.52 11.98 1.66
N ASN A 51 6.37 11.01 1.31
CA ASN A 51 7.54 10.70 2.11
C ASN A 51 8.64 11.74 1.86
N PRO A 52 9.45 12.10 2.87
CA PRO A 52 10.55 13.05 2.70
C PRO A 52 11.77 12.48 1.94
N ALA A 53 11.76 11.19 1.60
CA ALA A 53 12.86 10.46 0.97
C ALA A 53 12.35 9.14 0.33
N PRO A 54 13.14 8.47 -0.52
CA PRO A 54 12.78 7.21 -1.19
C PRO A 54 12.37 6.09 -0.22
N GLY A 55 11.73 5.05 -0.77
CA GLY A 55 11.42 3.80 -0.05
C GLY A 55 9.95 3.43 0.07
N GLY A 56 9.02 4.37 -0.18
CA GLY A 56 7.58 4.11 -0.05
C GLY A 56 7.22 3.59 1.35
N ALA A 57 6.48 2.48 1.43
CA ALA A 57 6.12 1.88 2.73
C ALA A 57 7.32 1.25 3.48
N TRP A 58 8.40 0.88 2.78
CA TRP A 58 9.49 0.09 3.37
C TRP A 58 10.30 0.86 4.41
N ARG A 59 10.51 2.16 4.20
CA ARG A 59 11.23 3.04 5.15
C ARG A 59 10.57 3.13 6.53
N HIS A 60 9.31 2.75 6.63
CA HIS A 60 8.51 2.81 7.86
C HIS A 60 8.45 1.47 8.59
N ARG A 61 9.12 0.43 8.05
CA ARG A 61 9.24 -0.86 8.74
C ARG A 61 10.14 -0.71 9.96
N TRP A 62 9.93 -1.60 10.91
CA TRP A 62 10.69 -1.62 12.16
C TRP A 62 12.11 -2.15 11.93
N ALA A 63 13.05 -1.71 12.77
CA ALA A 63 14.48 -1.93 12.56
C ALA A 63 14.87 -3.42 12.56
N SER A 64 14.20 -4.23 13.38
CA SER A 64 14.46 -5.67 13.49
C SER A 64 13.95 -6.48 12.30
N LEU A 65 13.16 -5.90 11.38
CA LEU A 65 12.81 -6.58 10.13
C LEU A 65 13.96 -6.46 9.14
N THR A 66 14.82 -7.48 9.10
CA THR A 66 15.96 -7.59 8.18
C THR A 66 15.54 -8.03 6.77
N VAL A 67 16.45 -7.91 5.81
CA VAL A 67 16.26 -8.35 4.41
C VAL A 67 15.89 -9.84 4.33
N SER A 68 16.53 -10.70 5.12
CA SER A 68 16.19 -12.13 5.20
C SER A 68 14.80 -12.41 5.77
N GLY A 69 14.26 -11.50 6.60
CA GLY A 69 12.91 -11.57 7.14
C GLY A 69 11.81 -11.10 6.19
N LEU A 70 12.16 -10.60 5.00
CA LEU A 70 11.23 -10.13 4.00
C LEU A 70 10.55 -11.29 3.27
N ASN A 71 9.27 -11.09 2.92
CA ASN A 71 8.56 -11.97 1.99
C ASN A 71 8.90 -11.65 0.52
N ARG A 72 10.19 -11.59 0.21
CA ARG A 72 10.80 -11.18 -1.07
C ARG A 72 10.38 -9.77 -1.55
N ILE A 73 11.30 -9.11 -2.24
CA ILE A 73 11.02 -7.93 -3.04
C ILE A 73 11.32 -8.30 -4.50
N PHE A 74 10.51 -7.77 -5.41
CA PHE A 74 10.69 -7.99 -6.84
C PHE A 74 11.43 -6.82 -7.46
N ASP A 75 12.23 -7.12 -8.49
CA ASP A 75 12.99 -6.12 -9.22
C ASP A 75 12.08 -5.03 -9.81
N LEU A 76 12.55 -3.79 -9.70
CA LEU A 76 12.06 -2.66 -10.46
C LEU A 76 12.46 -2.81 -11.94
N PRO A 77 11.63 -2.35 -12.88
CA PRO A 77 11.88 -2.52 -14.30
C PRO A 77 13.18 -1.83 -14.74
N GLY A 78 14.09 -2.59 -15.35
CA GLY A 78 15.35 -2.05 -15.86
C GLY A 78 16.46 -1.92 -14.83
N LEU A 79 16.25 -2.35 -13.58
CA LEU A 79 17.30 -2.40 -12.56
C LEU A 79 17.09 -3.59 -11.62
N ALA A 80 17.97 -4.58 -11.70
CA ALA A 80 17.99 -5.69 -10.75
C ALA A 80 18.24 -5.18 -9.32
N GLN A 81 17.70 -5.88 -8.33
CA GLN A 81 18.07 -5.62 -6.94
C GLN A 81 19.58 -5.77 -6.76
N PRO A 82 20.23 -4.87 -5.99
CA PRO A 82 21.62 -5.08 -5.60
C PRO A 82 21.71 -6.28 -4.65
N ASP A 83 22.91 -6.83 -4.50
CA ASP A 83 23.20 -7.73 -3.39
C ASP A 83 23.02 -6.96 -2.09
N MET A 84 21.94 -7.25 -1.37
CA MET A 84 21.62 -6.67 -0.07
C MET A 84 22.11 -7.60 1.03
N ASP A 85 22.74 -7.04 2.06
CA ASP A 85 23.12 -7.79 3.25
C ASP A 85 21.85 -8.40 3.89
N PRO A 86 21.77 -9.74 4.05
CA PRO A 86 20.62 -10.40 4.65
C PRO A 86 20.26 -9.93 6.06
N ASP A 87 21.22 -9.37 6.79
CA ASP A 87 21.07 -8.88 8.16
C ASP A 87 20.80 -7.36 8.24
N GLU A 88 20.91 -6.64 7.12
CA GLU A 88 20.58 -5.22 7.07
C GLU A 88 19.07 -5.01 7.32
N PRO A 89 18.68 -3.99 8.10
CA PRO A 89 17.28 -3.61 8.23
C PRO A 89 16.65 -3.32 6.86
N SER A 90 15.51 -3.93 6.59
CA SER A 90 14.77 -3.71 5.33
C SER A 90 14.35 -2.25 5.12
N ARG A 91 14.14 -1.52 6.22
CA ARG A 91 13.84 -0.08 6.20
C ARG A 91 15.00 0.79 5.71
N ASP A 92 16.19 0.22 5.61
CA ASP A 92 17.40 0.92 5.15
C ASP A 92 17.82 0.37 3.75
N ALA A 93 17.86 -0.96 3.60
CA ALA A 93 18.27 -1.62 2.37
C ALA A 93 17.36 -1.30 1.17
N VAL A 94 16.04 -1.33 1.39
CA VAL A 94 15.05 -1.16 0.31
C VAL A 94 14.95 0.29 -0.14
N PRO A 95 14.89 1.29 0.76
CA PRO A 95 14.98 2.69 0.34
C PRO A 95 16.26 3.03 -0.41
N ARG A 96 17.40 2.45 -0.03
CA ARG A 96 18.66 2.61 -0.76
C ARG A 96 18.56 2.10 -2.20
N TYR A 97 17.93 0.95 -2.43
CA TYR A 97 17.65 0.45 -3.78
C TYR A 97 16.71 1.36 -4.57
N PHE A 98 15.63 1.86 -3.94
CA PHE A 98 14.70 2.77 -4.61
C PHE A 98 15.38 4.11 -4.95
N ALA A 99 16.22 4.64 -4.05
CA ALA A 99 17.01 5.84 -4.32
C ALA A 99 17.94 5.66 -5.54
N ALA A 100 18.63 4.52 -5.62
CA ALA A 100 19.47 4.19 -6.78
C ALA A 100 18.66 4.10 -8.09
N PHE A 101 17.44 3.55 -8.03
CA PHE A 101 16.52 3.51 -9.16
C PHE A 101 16.12 4.91 -9.64
N GLU A 102 15.70 5.77 -8.69
CA GLU A 102 15.29 7.14 -8.98
C GLU A 102 16.40 7.94 -9.64
N GLN A 103 17.63 7.84 -9.12
CA GLN A 103 18.81 8.49 -9.69
C GLN A 103 19.18 7.93 -11.07
N ARG A 104 19.09 6.59 -11.25
CA ARG A 104 19.47 5.94 -12.51
C ARG A 104 18.59 6.38 -13.69
N PHE A 105 17.32 6.64 -13.43
CA PHE A 105 16.34 6.97 -14.47
C PHE A 105 15.92 8.44 -14.49
N ASP A 106 16.46 9.25 -13.58
CA ASP A 106 16.20 10.69 -13.47
C ASP A 106 14.70 11.01 -13.45
N LEU A 107 14.00 10.37 -12.49
CA LEU A 107 12.54 10.45 -12.43
C LEU A 107 12.09 11.80 -11.81
N PRO A 108 11.07 12.47 -12.38
CA PRO A 108 10.59 13.76 -11.90
C PRO A 108 9.70 13.60 -10.66
N ILE A 109 10.33 13.40 -9.51
CA ILE A 109 9.64 13.14 -8.25
C ILE A 109 9.73 14.35 -7.32
N LEU A 110 8.59 14.88 -6.89
CA LEU A 110 8.50 15.93 -5.88
C LEU A 110 8.23 15.33 -4.49
N ARG A 111 9.10 15.68 -3.53
CA ARG A 111 9.04 15.27 -2.13
C ARG A 111 9.46 16.39 -1.18
N PRO A 112 8.92 16.40 0.06
CA PRO A 112 7.65 15.77 0.44
C PRO A 112 6.49 16.55 -0.19
N VAL A 113 5.55 15.86 -0.85
CA VAL A 113 4.30 16.44 -1.35
C VAL A 113 3.15 15.49 -1.06
N ARG A 114 2.22 15.89 -0.19
CA ARG A 114 1.00 15.15 0.10
C ARG A 114 -0.12 15.63 -0.79
N VAL A 115 -0.71 14.70 -1.56
CA VAL A 115 -1.97 14.94 -2.24
C VAL A 115 -3.10 14.88 -1.22
N GLU A 116 -3.89 15.95 -1.15
CA GLU A 116 -5.00 16.13 -0.21
C GLU A 116 -6.33 15.74 -0.85
N SER A 117 -6.54 16.15 -2.11
CA SER A 117 -7.73 15.81 -2.88
C SER A 117 -7.44 15.74 -4.38
N VAL A 118 -8.26 14.97 -5.08
CA VAL A 118 -8.38 14.99 -6.54
C VAL A 118 -9.84 15.23 -6.87
N ASP A 119 -10.08 16.24 -7.70
CA ASP A 119 -11.41 16.71 -8.07
C ASP A 119 -11.52 16.79 -9.60
N PHE A 120 -12.73 16.78 -10.14
CA PHE A 120 -12.95 17.15 -11.54
C PHE A 120 -12.74 18.66 -11.72
N ALA A 121 -12.09 19.08 -12.80
CA ALA A 121 -11.94 20.50 -13.13
C ALA A 121 -13.27 21.13 -13.58
N ASP A 122 -14.10 20.31 -14.21
CA ASP A 122 -15.39 20.66 -14.82
C ASP A 122 -16.28 19.41 -14.91
N ASP A 123 -17.51 19.58 -15.41
CA ASP A 123 -18.47 18.48 -15.61
C ASP A 123 -18.26 17.76 -16.96
N GLU A 124 -17.18 18.05 -17.70
CA GLU A 124 -16.91 17.39 -18.98
C GLU A 124 -16.35 15.97 -18.79
N GLU A 125 -16.85 15.02 -19.58
CA GLU A 125 -16.45 13.61 -19.52
C GLU A 125 -14.93 13.41 -19.76
N ASP A 126 -14.34 14.26 -20.62
CA ASP A 126 -12.91 14.28 -20.94
C ASP A 126 -12.17 15.47 -20.30
N GLY A 127 -12.77 16.12 -19.30
CA GLY A 127 -12.22 17.26 -18.56
C GLY A 127 -10.92 16.94 -17.82
N ASP A 128 -10.23 17.98 -17.36
CA ASP A 128 -9.03 17.82 -16.53
C ASP A 128 -9.36 17.36 -15.10
N LEU A 129 -8.39 16.75 -14.43
CA LEU A 129 -8.41 16.49 -12.99
C LEU A 129 -7.59 17.56 -12.26
N VAL A 130 -8.11 18.05 -11.14
CA VAL A 130 -7.43 18.99 -10.24
C VAL A 130 -6.87 18.21 -9.06
N VAL A 131 -5.54 18.12 -8.97
CA VAL A 131 -4.83 17.45 -7.88
C VAL A 131 -4.33 18.52 -6.90
N ARG A 132 -4.99 18.62 -5.74
CA ARG A 132 -4.62 19.57 -4.67
C ARG A 132 -3.60 18.93 -3.72
N THR A 133 -2.57 19.68 -3.38
CA THR A 133 -1.48 19.22 -2.53
C THR A 133 -1.03 20.31 -1.56
N ASP A 134 -0.35 19.92 -0.49
CA ASP A 134 0.34 20.83 0.43
C ASP A 134 1.48 21.63 -0.23
N GLY A 135 1.94 21.19 -1.41
CA GLY A 135 2.94 21.85 -2.24
C GLY A 135 2.38 22.61 -3.45
N GLY A 136 1.06 22.84 -3.50
CA GLY A 136 0.36 23.56 -4.59
C GLY A 136 -0.36 22.66 -5.58
N THR A 137 -1.19 23.25 -6.43
CA THR A 137 -2.12 22.51 -7.30
C THR A 137 -1.47 22.03 -8.61
N TRP A 138 -1.88 20.84 -9.04
CA TRP A 138 -1.59 20.28 -10.36
C TRP A 138 -2.89 20.06 -11.14
N ILE A 139 -2.82 20.23 -12.46
CA ILE A 139 -3.88 19.92 -13.41
C ILE A 139 -3.40 18.75 -14.28
N ALA A 140 -4.18 17.68 -14.37
CA ALA A 140 -3.77 16.44 -15.01
C ALA A 140 -4.85 15.86 -15.91
N ARG A 141 -4.45 15.30 -17.05
CA ARG A 141 -5.36 14.56 -17.95
C ARG A 141 -5.60 13.12 -17.47
N VAL A 142 -4.59 12.51 -16.86
CA VAL A 142 -4.64 11.14 -16.35
C VAL A 142 -3.99 11.10 -14.96
N LEU A 143 -4.58 10.30 -14.08
CA LEU A 143 -4.05 10.01 -12.75
C LEU A 143 -3.63 8.54 -12.64
N ILE A 144 -2.42 8.29 -12.17
CA ILE A 144 -1.98 6.97 -11.72
C ILE A 144 -1.77 7.00 -10.21
N ASN A 145 -2.72 6.45 -9.45
CA ASN A 145 -2.64 6.37 -8.01
C ASN A 145 -1.87 5.11 -7.57
N ALA A 146 -0.74 5.30 -6.90
CA ALA A 146 0.21 4.28 -6.45
C ALA A 146 0.50 4.35 -4.93
N THR A 147 -0.48 4.82 -4.15
CA THR A 147 -0.37 5.06 -2.69
C THR A 147 -0.35 3.78 -1.83
N GLY A 148 -0.80 2.65 -2.39
CA GLY A 148 -0.83 1.38 -1.67
C GLY A 148 -1.78 1.42 -0.48
N THR A 149 -1.36 0.83 0.66
CA THR A 149 -2.22 0.71 1.85
C THR A 149 -1.60 1.21 3.15
N TRP A 150 -0.30 1.43 3.18
CA TRP A 150 0.47 1.62 4.43
C TRP A 150 -0.07 2.77 5.30
N ASP A 151 -0.51 3.86 4.69
CA ASP A 151 -0.99 5.06 5.38
C ASP A 151 -2.45 4.96 5.87
N ASN A 152 -3.14 3.84 5.64
CA ASN A 152 -4.52 3.62 6.07
C ASN A 152 -4.66 2.35 6.96
N PRO A 153 -4.15 2.37 8.21
CA PRO A 153 -4.21 1.22 9.12
C PRO A 153 -5.64 0.87 9.54
N VAL A 154 -5.92 -0.42 9.71
CA VAL A 154 -7.19 -0.91 10.28
C VAL A 154 -7.08 -0.87 11.78
N ARG A 155 -7.76 0.09 12.43
CA ARG A 155 -7.85 0.19 13.89
C ARG A 155 -9.27 -0.18 14.33
N PRO A 156 -9.49 -1.41 14.85
CA PRO A 156 -10.80 -1.78 15.36
C PRO A 156 -11.12 -0.97 16.62
N ALA A 157 -12.35 -0.48 16.70
CA ALA A 157 -12.91 -0.06 17.99
C ALA A 157 -13.31 -1.31 18.77
N TYR A 158 -12.94 -1.36 20.06
CA TYR A 158 -13.30 -2.48 20.94
C TYR A 158 -13.95 -1.98 22.24
N PRO A 159 -14.91 -2.72 22.82
CA PRO A 159 -15.52 -2.31 24.09
C PRO A 159 -14.47 -2.13 25.20
N GLY A 160 -14.51 -1.00 25.91
CA GLY A 160 -13.64 -0.69 27.06
C GLY A 160 -12.22 -0.27 26.71
N GLN A 161 -11.90 -0.14 25.40
CA GLN A 161 -10.59 0.23 24.90
C GLN A 161 -10.04 1.54 25.48
N GLU A 162 -10.93 2.50 25.76
CA GLU A 162 -10.64 3.81 26.32
C GLU A 162 -10.19 3.77 27.79
N THR A 163 -10.46 2.67 28.50
CA THR A 163 -10.11 2.51 29.92
C THR A 163 -8.78 1.80 30.15
N PHE A 164 -8.21 1.20 29.11
CA PHE A 164 -6.94 0.46 29.20
C PHE A 164 -5.81 1.40 29.60
N ARG A 165 -5.12 1.06 30.68
CA ARG A 165 -4.00 1.85 31.22
C ARG A 165 -2.66 1.49 30.55
N GLY A 166 -2.60 0.32 29.94
CA GLY A 166 -1.44 -0.12 29.17
C GLY A 166 -1.36 0.56 27.80
N ARG A 167 -0.34 0.20 27.02
CA ARG A 167 -0.10 0.80 25.70
C ARG A 167 -0.89 0.07 24.61
N GLN A 168 -1.52 0.83 23.72
CA GLN A 168 -2.09 0.29 22.48
C GLN A 168 -1.38 0.89 21.28
N LEU A 169 -1.01 0.04 20.33
CA LEU A 169 -0.37 0.48 19.09
C LEU A 169 -0.78 -0.41 17.93
N HIS A 170 -0.85 0.14 16.74
CA HIS A 170 -0.91 -0.62 15.50
C HIS A 170 0.50 -1.00 15.05
N THR A 171 0.65 -2.04 14.22
CA THR A 171 1.93 -2.40 13.57
C THR A 171 2.65 -1.21 12.92
N ARG A 172 1.91 -0.19 12.47
CA ARG A 172 2.47 1.04 11.87
C ARG A 172 3.31 1.85 12.87
N GLU A 173 2.99 1.77 14.15
CA GLU A 173 3.60 2.52 15.25
C GLU A 173 4.60 1.68 16.04
N TYR A 174 4.86 0.44 15.59
CA TYR A 174 5.83 -0.43 16.21
C TYR A 174 7.24 0.13 16.01
N GLY A 175 7.92 0.43 17.11
CA GLY A 175 9.27 1.00 17.11
C GLY A 175 10.34 -0.08 17.27
N SER A 176 10.62 -0.42 18.53
CA SER A 176 11.69 -1.35 18.91
C SER A 176 11.22 -2.48 19.81
N LEU A 177 11.98 -3.58 19.83
CA LEU A 177 11.71 -4.76 20.63
C LEU A 177 11.84 -4.50 22.14
N ASP A 178 12.82 -3.66 22.53
CA ASP A 178 13.14 -3.37 23.93
C ASP A 178 11.98 -2.73 24.68
N GLU A 179 11.08 -2.03 23.97
CA GLU A 179 9.86 -1.43 24.53
C GLU A 179 8.90 -2.45 25.15
N PHE A 180 9.08 -3.75 24.88
CA PHE A 180 8.21 -4.82 25.36
C PHE A 180 8.87 -5.74 26.39
N ALA A 181 10.15 -5.52 26.74
CA ALA A 181 10.88 -6.40 27.64
C ALA A 181 10.16 -6.58 28.99
N GLY A 182 9.94 -7.83 29.39
CA GLY A 182 9.27 -8.21 30.64
C GLY A 182 7.76 -7.99 30.69
N GLN A 183 7.13 -7.53 29.60
CA GLN A 183 5.70 -7.23 29.56
C GLN A 183 4.83 -8.45 29.22
N ARG A 184 3.52 -8.28 29.44
CA ARG A 184 2.44 -9.15 28.93
C ARG A 184 1.79 -8.47 27.74
N VAL A 185 2.02 -9.00 26.55
CA VAL A 185 1.67 -8.33 25.28
C VAL A 185 0.64 -9.14 24.52
N ALA A 186 -0.52 -8.56 24.26
CA ALA A 186 -1.46 -9.12 23.31
C ALA A 186 -1.06 -8.77 21.88
N ILE A 187 -0.93 -9.77 21.01
CA ILE A 187 -0.77 -9.58 19.58
C ILE A 187 -2.09 -9.93 18.92
N VAL A 188 -2.74 -8.95 18.30
CA VAL A 188 -4.06 -9.10 17.70
C VAL A 188 -3.95 -9.13 16.18
N GLY A 189 -4.27 -10.26 15.57
CA GLY A 189 -4.27 -10.42 14.11
C GLY A 189 -3.70 -11.76 13.65
N GLY A 190 -4.18 -12.27 12.51
CA GLY A 190 -3.75 -13.54 11.91
C GLY A 190 -2.95 -13.35 10.62
N GLY A 191 -2.25 -12.22 10.48
CA GLY A 191 -1.46 -11.88 9.29
C GLY A 191 0.05 -12.06 9.49
N ILE A 192 0.82 -11.85 8.42
CA ILE A 192 2.29 -11.93 8.44
C ILE A 192 2.90 -11.06 9.55
N SER A 193 2.49 -9.80 9.66
CA SER A 193 3.03 -8.90 10.69
C SER A 193 2.77 -9.41 12.10
N ALA A 194 1.61 -10.04 12.35
CA ALA A 194 1.30 -10.61 13.65
C ALA A 194 2.25 -11.77 13.99
N VAL A 195 2.54 -12.64 13.02
CA VAL A 195 3.50 -13.73 13.18
C VAL A 195 4.92 -13.20 13.41
N GLN A 196 5.33 -12.17 12.68
CA GLN A 196 6.63 -11.52 12.88
C GLN A 196 6.75 -10.88 14.28
N HIS A 197 5.70 -10.20 14.74
CA HIS A 197 5.68 -9.64 16.10
C HIS A 197 5.63 -10.72 17.19
N LEU A 198 4.85 -11.79 17.01
CA LEU A 198 4.87 -12.94 17.93
C LEU A 198 6.25 -13.55 18.00
N GLU A 199 6.91 -13.67 16.86
CA GLU A 199 8.27 -14.17 16.80
C GLU A 199 9.21 -13.27 17.62
N GLU A 200 9.35 -11.99 17.30
CA GLU A 200 10.35 -11.16 17.98
C GLU A 200 9.97 -10.86 19.44
N ILE A 201 8.72 -10.51 19.73
CA ILE A 201 8.28 -10.06 21.07
C ILE A 201 8.32 -11.22 22.07
N SER A 202 8.03 -12.46 21.63
CA SER A 202 8.14 -13.65 22.52
C SER A 202 9.57 -13.93 23.01
N ARG A 203 10.59 -13.29 22.43
CA ARG A 203 11.98 -13.41 22.90
C ARG A 203 12.23 -12.64 24.20
N VAL A 204 11.42 -11.61 24.48
CA VAL A 204 11.64 -10.68 25.61
C VAL A 204 10.41 -10.48 26.49
N ALA A 205 9.24 -10.96 26.07
CA ALA A 205 7.95 -10.71 26.72
C ALA A 205 7.05 -11.95 26.70
N GLN A 206 6.07 -11.99 27.60
CA GLN A 206 4.99 -12.97 27.53
C GLN A 206 3.97 -12.53 26.50
N THR A 207 3.72 -13.34 25.45
CA THR A 207 2.80 -12.99 24.37
C THR A 207 1.48 -13.75 24.44
N PHE A 208 0.38 -13.08 24.11
CA PHE A 208 -0.96 -13.63 23.97
C PHE A 208 -1.49 -13.38 22.57
N TRP A 209 -1.73 -14.44 21.79
CA TRP A 209 -2.13 -14.29 20.40
C TRP A 209 -3.64 -14.35 20.21
N TYR A 210 -4.27 -13.25 19.79
CA TYR A 210 -5.71 -13.17 19.58
C TYR A 210 -6.08 -13.03 18.10
N THR A 211 -7.01 -13.86 17.63
CA THR A 211 -7.49 -13.81 16.24
C THR A 211 -9.01 -14.00 16.15
N ARG A 212 -9.65 -13.25 15.23
CA ARG A 212 -11.09 -13.40 14.94
C ARG A 212 -11.42 -14.73 14.28
N ARG A 213 -10.54 -15.20 13.40
CA ARG A 213 -10.63 -16.46 12.67
C ARG A 213 -9.33 -17.20 12.87
N GLU A 214 -9.43 -18.52 12.93
CA GLU A 214 -8.24 -19.36 13.02
C GLU A 214 -7.37 -19.19 11.78
N PRO A 215 -6.08 -18.80 11.94
CA PRO A 215 -5.17 -18.69 10.82
C PRO A 215 -4.88 -20.06 10.22
N VAL A 216 -4.91 -20.13 8.89
CA VAL A 216 -4.60 -21.35 8.15
C VAL A 216 -3.14 -21.27 7.72
N PHE A 217 -2.32 -22.21 8.21
CA PHE A 217 -0.95 -22.38 7.77
C PHE A 217 -0.90 -23.35 6.59
N ILE A 218 -0.15 -22.98 5.55
CA ILE A 218 0.03 -23.77 4.35
C ILE A 218 1.48 -24.26 4.30
N GLU A 219 1.64 -25.56 4.07
CA GLU A 219 2.94 -26.19 3.84
C GLU A 219 3.47 -25.87 2.43
N GLY A 220 4.79 -25.67 2.32
CA GLY A 220 5.46 -25.31 1.06
C GLY A 220 5.81 -23.83 0.93
N GLU A 221 6.67 -23.50 -0.05
CA GLU A 221 6.95 -22.12 -0.42
C GLU A 221 5.81 -21.54 -1.26
N PHE A 222 5.59 -20.22 -1.18
CA PHE A 222 4.71 -19.53 -2.10
C PHE A 222 5.26 -19.67 -3.52
N ASP A 223 4.53 -20.40 -4.37
CA ASP A 223 4.79 -20.47 -5.80
C ASP A 223 3.99 -19.36 -6.54
N PRO A 224 4.69 -18.37 -7.14
CA PRO A 224 4.03 -17.33 -7.91
C PRO A 224 3.21 -17.86 -9.09
N GLU A 225 3.57 -19.01 -9.65
CA GLU A 225 2.91 -19.56 -10.83
C GLU A 225 1.59 -20.26 -10.51
N THR A 226 1.43 -20.87 -9.33
CA THR A 226 0.23 -21.63 -8.98
C THR A 226 -0.62 -20.91 -7.93
N THR A 227 -0.16 -20.87 -6.68
CA THR A 227 -0.85 -20.22 -5.55
C THR A 227 -0.99 -18.71 -5.77
N GLY A 228 0.02 -18.09 -6.39
CA GLY A 228 -0.04 -16.68 -6.79
C GLY A 228 -1.12 -16.39 -7.81
N ARG A 229 -1.25 -17.22 -8.86
CA ARG A 229 -2.25 -17.03 -9.93
C ARG A 229 -3.68 -17.13 -9.42
N SER A 230 -4.01 -18.19 -8.69
CA SER A 230 -5.36 -18.38 -8.13
C SER A 230 -5.77 -17.29 -7.13
N THR A 231 -4.80 -16.77 -6.35
CA THR A 231 -5.02 -15.62 -5.46
C THR A 231 -5.30 -14.36 -6.27
N ILE A 232 -4.48 -14.09 -7.29
CA ILE A 232 -4.67 -12.95 -8.20
C ILE A 232 -6.05 -13.03 -8.86
N GLU A 233 -6.48 -14.20 -9.32
CA GLU A 233 -7.80 -14.43 -9.94
C GLU A 233 -8.94 -14.08 -8.99
N LYS A 234 -8.92 -14.57 -7.74
CA LYS A 234 -9.96 -14.25 -6.74
C LYS A 234 -10.03 -12.76 -6.42
N VAL A 235 -8.88 -12.13 -6.19
CA VAL A 235 -8.82 -10.69 -5.91
C VAL A 235 -9.25 -9.88 -7.14
N THR A 236 -8.90 -10.33 -8.35
CA THR A 236 -9.33 -9.71 -9.61
C THR A 236 -10.85 -9.78 -9.74
N ALA A 237 -11.46 -10.96 -9.52
CA ALA A 237 -12.90 -11.13 -9.58
C ALA A 237 -13.64 -10.26 -8.54
N ASP A 238 -13.07 -10.05 -7.35
CA ASP A 238 -13.63 -9.13 -6.36
C ASP A 238 -13.59 -7.67 -6.81
N VAL A 239 -12.44 -7.18 -7.32
CA VAL A 239 -12.34 -5.78 -7.78
C VAL A 239 -13.12 -5.52 -9.07
N GLU A 240 -13.21 -6.49 -9.98
CA GLU A 240 -14.03 -6.37 -11.20
C GLU A 240 -15.53 -6.30 -10.85
N ALA A 241 -15.95 -7.06 -9.84
CA ALA A 241 -17.31 -6.97 -9.28
C ALA A 241 -17.50 -5.74 -8.36
N GLY A 242 -16.45 -4.96 -8.13
CA GLY A 242 -16.46 -3.78 -7.26
C GLY A 242 -16.72 -4.10 -5.79
N ARG A 243 -16.36 -5.29 -5.32
CA ARG A 243 -16.34 -5.62 -3.89
C ARG A 243 -15.10 -5.03 -3.22
N PRO A 244 -15.15 -4.69 -1.92
CA PRO A 244 -14.00 -4.22 -1.18
C PRO A 244 -12.94 -5.32 -1.07
N THR A 245 -11.67 -4.95 -1.25
CA THR A 245 -10.54 -5.88 -1.16
C THR A 245 -10.28 -6.27 0.31
N GLY A 246 -10.22 -7.57 0.59
CA GLY A 246 -9.86 -8.10 1.90
C GLY A 246 -8.36 -8.14 2.17
N SER A 247 -7.97 -8.72 3.32
CA SER A 247 -6.57 -9.02 3.63
C SER A 247 -6.03 -10.08 2.67
N ILE A 248 -4.83 -9.86 2.11
CA ILE A 248 -4.18 -10.84 1.22
C ILE A 248 -4.02 -12.22 1.86
N VAL A 249 -3.69 -12.26 3.16
CA VAL A 249 -3.59 -13.51 3.94
C VAL A 249 -4.93 -14.23 4.05
N GLY A 250 -6.04 -13.50 3.96
CA GLY A 250 -7.38 -14.10 3.86
C GLY A 250 -7.60 -14.86 2.55
N TYR A 251 -6.85 -14.52 1.48
CA TYR A 251 -6.88 -15.23 0.20
C TYR A 251 -5.80 -16.31 0.10
N THR A 252 -4.61 -16.06 0.64
CA THR A 252 -3.43 -16.91 0.47
C THR A 252 -3.18 -17.89 1.62
N GLY A 253 -3.76 -17.67 2.81
CA GLY A 253 -3.27 -18.30 4.04
C GLY A 253 -1.89 -17.76 4.46
N LEU A 254 -1.32 -18.36 5.51
CA LEU A 254 0.03 -18.08 6.02
C LEU A 254 0.99 -19.20 5.60
N GLY A 255 2.08 -18.87 4.93
CA GLY A 255 3.17 -19.83 4.73
C GLY A 255 3.98 -20.04 6.01
N TRP A 256 4.59 -21.22 6.16
CA TRP A 256 5.57 -21.49 7.23
C TRP A 256 6.90 -20.78 6.96
N SER A 257 6.95 -19.48 7.24
CA SER A 257 8.19 -18.70 7.23
C SER A 257 9.15 -19.13 8.35
N SER A 258 10.42 -18.71 8.25
CA SER A 258 11.39 -18.84 9.36
C SER A 258 10.82 -18.25 10.66
N SER A 259 10.14 -17.10 10.56
CA SER A 259 9.50 -16.47 11.73
C SER A 259 8.37 -17.32 12.31
N ALA A 260 7.52 -17.90 11.46
CA ALA A 260 6.43 -18.75 11.91
C ALA A 260 6.96 -20.00 12.63
N ARG A 261 7.99 -20.64 12.07
CA ARG A 261 8.64 -21.82 12.68
C ARG A 261 9.29 -21.46 14.01
N ALA A 262 10.06 -20.36 14.06
CA ALA A 262 10.71 -19.91 15.30
C ALA A 262 9.69 -19.56 16.41
N ALA A 263 8.59 -18.89 16.05
CA ALA A 263 7.50 -18.60 16.98
C ALA A 263 6.81 -19.88 17.48
N ARG A 264 6.57 -20.87 16.59
CA ARG A 264 6.03 -22.18 16.97
C ARG A 264 6.95 -22.91 17.93
N ASP A 265 8.24 -22.97 17.62
CA ASP A 265 9.22 -23.75 18.39
C ASP A 265 9.43 -23.17 19.80
N ARG A 266 9.18 -21.87 20.00
CA ARG A 266 9.10 -21.23 21.33
C ARG A 266 7.75 -21.38 22.04
N GLY A 267 6.74 -21.97 21.39
CA GLY A 267 5.37 -22.06 21.92
C GLY A 267 4.60 -20.73 21.88
N ALA A 268 5.01 -19.77 21.06
CA ALA A 268 4.34 -18.46 20.94
C ALA A 268 3.12 -18.48 19.98
N LEU A 269 3.02 -19.47 19.09
CA LEU A 269 1.86 -19.63 18.18
C LEU A 269 0.68 -20.35 18.86
N VAL A 270 0.32 -19.93 20.08
CA VAL A 270 -0.84 -20.45 20.81
C VAL A 270 -2.01 -19.50 20.61
N ARG A 271 -2.88 -19.85 19.65
CA ARG A 271 -4.05 -19.04 19.30
C ARG A 271 -5.06 -19.00 20.44
N ARG A 272 -5.58 -17.81 20.71
CA ARG A 272 -6.80 -17.55 21.47
C ARG A 272 -7.88 -16.93 20.56
N PRO A 273 -9.17 -17.28 20.76
CA PRO A 273 -10.29 -16.51 20.19
C PRO A 273 -10.24 -15.07 20.68
N MET A 274 -10.76 -14.11 19.90
CA MET A 274 -10.83 -12.72 20.36
C MET A 274 -11.51 -12.60 21.73
N PHE A 275 -10.87 -11.85 22.63
CA PHE A 275 -11.46 -11.41 23.90
C PHE A 275 -12.75 -10.60 23.65
N THR A 276 -13.65 -10.44 24.62
CA THR A 276 -14.95 -9.76 24.45
C THR A 276 -14.93 -8.29 24.86
N ARG A 277 -14.01 -7.89 25.74
CA ARG A 277 -13.86 -6.52 26.24
C ARG A 277 -12.42 -6.26 26.69
N ILE A 278 -11.97 -5.01 26.55
CA ILE A 278 -10.74 -4.50 27.17
C ILE A 278 -11.11 -3.89 28.52
N GLU A 279 -10.34 -4.22 29.54
CA GLU A 279 -10.48 -3.73 30.92
C GLU A 279 -9.22 -2.93 31.30
N PRO A 280 -9.22 -2.14 32.39
CA PRO A 280 -8.12 -1.22 32.69
C PRO A 280 -6.71 -1.85 32.70
N ASP A 281 -6.59 -3.09 33.16
CA ASP A 281 -5.30 -3.78 33.35
C ASP A 281 -5.19 -5.06 32.51
N GLY A 282 -6.04 -5.24 31.48
CA GLY A 282 -6.08 -6.49 30.70
C GLY A 282 -7.26 -6.64 29.75
N VAL A 283 -7.61 -7.89 29.43
CA VAL A 283 -8.74 -8.24 28.58
C VAL A 283 -9.60 -9.34 29.21
N ARG A 284 -10.89 -9.28 28.91
CA ARG A 284 -11.87 -10.31 29.28
C ARG A 284 -12.08 -11.29 28.14
N GLU A 285 -11.75 -12.54 28.32
CA GLU A 285 -11.95 -13.58 27.31
C GLU A 285 -13.42 -14.05 27.23
N ALA A 286 -13.76 -14.81 26.19
CA ALA A 286 -15.14 -15.24 25.93
C ALA A 286 -15.69 -16.21 26.99
N ASP A 287 -14.81 -16.94 27.66
CA ASP A 287 -15.13 -17.83 28.79
C ASP A 287 -15.22 -17.08 30.14
N GLY A 288 -15.00 -15.76 30.14
CA GLY A 288 -14.96 -14.94 31.34
C GLY A 288 -13.58 -14.84 32.00
N THR A 289 -12.56 -15.53 31.50
CA THR A 289 -11.19 -15.44 32.01
C THR A 289 -10.64 -14.02 31.87
N PHE A 290 -9.98 -13.52 32.92
CA PHE A 290 -9.24 -12.26 32.85
C PHE A 290 -7.78 -12.55 32.50
N THR A 291 -7.29 -11.97 31.41
CA THR A 291 -5.88 -12.02 31.02
C THR A 291 -5.27 -10.64 31.21
N PRO A 292 -4.36 -10.45 32.18
CA PRO A 292 -3.76 -9.15 32.42
C PRO A 292 -2.72 -8.83 31.32
N LEU A 293 -2.69 -7.57 30.88
CA LEU A 293 -1.86 -7.11 29.76
C LEU A 293 -1.28 -5.74 30.06
N ASP A 294 -0.04 -5.53 29.62
CA ASP A 294 0.65 -4.25 29.69
C ASP A 294 0.63 -3.53 28.33
N ALA A 295 0.50 -4.28 27.24
CA ALA A 295 0.39 -3.74 25.88
C ALA A 295 -0.51 -4.57 24.94
N ILE A 296 -1.09 -3.90 23.95
CA ILE A 296 -1.86 -4.49 22.85
C ILE A 296 -1.28 -4.00 21.51
N VAL A 297 -0.73 -4.93 20.73
CA VAL A 297 -0.27 -4.70 19.35
C VAL A 297 -1.36 -5.12 18.38
N TRP A 298 -2.01 -4.15 17.75
CA TRP A 298 -2.98 -4.32 16.69
C TRP A 298 -2.26 -4.59 15.36
N ALA A 299 -2.02 -5.86 15.06
CA ALA A 299 -1.51 -6.35 13.77
C ALA A 299 -2.68 -6.65 12.81
N THR A 300 -3.62 -5.71 12.72
CA THR A 300 -4.94 -5.88 12.08
C THR A 300 -4.99 -5.51 10.61
N GLY A 301 -3.84 -5.17 10.03
CA GLY A 301 -3.67 -4.92 8.61
C GLY A 301 -4.03 -3.49 8.19
N PHE A 302 -4.17 -3.29 6.88
CA PHE A 302 -4.30 -1.99 6.27
C PHE A 302 -5.39 -2.02 5.19
N ARG A 303 -5.99 -0.86 4.90
CA ARG A 303 -6.94 -0.65 3.80
C ARG A 303 -6.26 0.12 2.66
N PRO A 304 -6.80 0.10 1.43
CA PRO A 304 -6.38 1.01 0.38
C PRO A 304 -6.36 2.46 0.84
N ASP A 305 -5.25 3.16 0.59
CA ASP A 305 -5.10 4.58 0.90
C ASP A 305 -5.54 5.43 -0.29
N VAL A 306 -6.84 5.68 -0.39
CA VAL A 306 -7.48 6.32 -1.55
C VAL A 306 -8.45 7.43 -1.17
N ARG A 307 -8.40 7.94 0.07
CA ARG A 307 -9.37 8.93 0.56
C ARG A 307 -9.28 10.27 -0.16
N HIS A 308 -8.09 10.64 -0.63
CA HIS A 308 -7.91 11.82 -1.49
C HIS A 308 -8.65 11.71 -2.83
N LEU A 309 -9.14 10.52 -3.21
CA LEU A 309 -9.98 10.32 -4.40
C LEU A 309 -11.47 10.32 -4.08
N ASP A 310 -11.88 10.50 -2.82
CA ASP A 310 -13.28 10.50 -2.43
C ASP A 310 -14.13 11.55 -3.20
N PRO A 311 -13.63 12.75 -3.57
CA PRO A 311 -14.39 13.70 -4.40
C PRO A 311 -14.69 13.23 -5.82
N LEU A 312 -14.04 12.17 -6.31
CA LEU A 312 -14.33 11.57 -7.61
C LEU A 312 -15.44 10.51 -7.54
N TYR A 313 -15.99 10.23 -6.34
CA TYR A 313 -17.09 9.29 -6.12
C TYR A 313 -16.88 7.88 -6.71
N LEU A 314 -15.63 7.39 -6.69
CA LEU A 314 -15.24 6.12 -7.35
C LEU A 314 -15.76 4.86 -6.65
N ARG A 315 -16.27 4.98 -5.42
CA ARG A 315 -16.80 3.83 -4.66
C ARG A 315 -18.25 3.56 -5.03
N ASN A 316 -18.56 2.29 -5.25
CA ASN A 316 -19.91 1.84 -5.54
C ASN A 316 -20.69 1.49 -4.27
N GLU A 317 -21.95 1.05 -4.45
CA GLU A 317 -22.85 0.65 -3.37
C GLU A 317 -22.36 -0.54 -2.54
N LEU A 318 -21.45 -1.37 -3.08
CA LEU A 318 -20.82 -2.48 -2.35
C LEU A 318 -19.66 -2.02 -1.46
N GLY A 319 -19.30 -0.73 -1.53
CA GLY A 319 -18.19 -0.14 -0.78
C GLY A 319 -16.80 -0.38 -1.39
N GLY A 320 -16.73 -0.94 -2.61
CA GLY A 320 -15.49 -1.14 -3.36
C GLY A 320 -15.36 -0.19 -4.55
N ILE A 321 -14.22 -0.25 -5.25
CA ILE A 321 -13.99 0.48 -6.50
C ILE A 321 -13.93 -0.56 -7.62
N ALA A 322 -14.86 -0.46 -8.58
CA ALA A 322 -14.90 -1.36 -9.71
C ALA A 322 -13.74 -1.06 -10.68
N MET A 323 -13.00 -2.09 -11.10
CA MET A 323 -11.82 -1.93 -11.94
C MET A 323 -11.84 -2.84 -13.16
N ARG A 324 -11.12 -2.45 -14.23
CA ARG A 324 -10.77 -3.28 -15.38
C ARG A 324 -9.26 -3.23 -15.60
N GLY A 325 -8.55 -4.27 -15.18
CA GLY A 325 -7.09 -4.22 -15.08
C GLY A 325 -6.68 -3.18 -14.04
N THR A 326 -5.94 -2.16 -14.45
CA THR A 326 -5.54 -1.04 -13.57
C THR A 326 -6.49 0.16 -13.61
N GLN A 327 -7.43 0.20 -14.55
CA GLN A 327 -8.31 1.36 -14.77
C GLN A 327 -9.57 1.27 -13.91
N VAL A 328 -10.04 2.40 -13.36
CA VAL A 328 -11.34 2.46 -12.68
C VAL A 328 -12.45 2.39 -13.72
N ALA A 329 -13.42 1.50 -13.52
CA ALA A 329 -14.44 1.20 -14.53
C ALA A 329 -15.35 2.40 -14.84
N GLY A 330 -15.66 3.22 -13.84
CA GLY A 330 -16.47 4.43 -13.96
C GLY A 330 -15.68 5.70 -14.25
N GLU A 331 -14.34 5.63 -14.30
CA GLU A 331 -13.49 6.80 -14.54
C GLU A 331 -12.20 6.40 -15.28
N PRO A 332 -12.19 6.46 -16.63
CA PRO A 332 -11.07 5.98 -17.43
C PRO A 332 -9.78 6.81 -17.28
N ARG A 333 -9.85 8.03 -16.73
CA ARG A 333 -8.68 8.87 -16.43
C ARG A 333 -7.91 8.37 -15.21
N VAL A 334 -8.52 7.54 -14.36
CA VAL A 334 -7.93 7.10 -13.09
C VAL A 334 -7.48 5.65 -13.18
N HIS A 335 -6.19 5.44 -12.88
CA HIS A 335 -5.59 4.13 -12.70
C HIS A 335 -5.21 3.91 -11.24
N LEU A 336 -5.51 2.74 -10.70
CA LEU A 336 -5.05 2.31 -9.37
C LEU A 336 -4.03 1.19 -9.53
N ILE A 337 -2.83 1.39 -9.00
CA ILE A 337 -1.76 0.38 -8.93
C ILE A 337 -1.25 0.28 -7.49
N GLY A 338 -0.75 -0.88 -7.08
CA GLY A 338 -0.62 -1.14 -5.63
C GLY A 338 -1.98 -1.33 -4.95
N PHE A 339 -3.04 -1.56 -5.75
CA PHE A 339 -4.42 -1.77 -5.32
C PHE A 339 -4.92 -3.13 -5.82
N GLY A 340 -5.72 -3.82 -5.00
CA GLY A 340 -6.32 -5.11 -5.34
C GLY A 340 -5.28 -6.12 -5.82
N PRO A 341 -5.40 -6.67 -7.06
CA PRO A 341 -4.50 -7.72 -7.55
C PRO A 341 -3.05 -7.26 -7.75
N SER A 342 -2.80 -5.94 -7.70
CA SER A 342 -1.46 -5.35 -7.80
C SER A 342 -0.90 -4.84 -6.48
N GLN A 343 -1.58 -5.12 -5.35
CA GLN A 343 -1.16 -4.66 -4.01
C GLN A 343 0.16 -5.30 -3.53
N SER A 344 0.49 -6.48 -4.07
CA SER A 344 1.77 -7.15 -3.81
C SER A 344 2.90 -6.62 -4.72
N THR A 345 4.14 -6.70 -4.24
CA THR A 345 5.36 -6.37 -5.00
C THR A 345 5.50 -7.22 -6.27
N VAL A 346 4.95 -8.44 -6.31
CA VAL A 346 4.96 -9.35 -7.48
C VAL A 346 4.35 -8.68 -8.72
N GLY A 347 3.24 -7.95 -8.53
CA GLY A 347 2.44 -7.39 -9.62
C GLY A 347 2.83 -5.97 -10.03
N ALA A 348 3.71 -5.31 -9.27
CA ALA A 348 3.96 -3.87 -9.39
C ALA A 348 4.51 -3.47 -10.78
N ASN A 349 5.43 -4.25 -11.34
CA ASN A 349 5.99 -3.98 -12.67
C ASN A 349 4.92 -4.14 -13.77
N ARG A 350 4.18 -5.26 -13.75
CA ARG A 350 3.12 -5.55 -14.72
C ARG A 350 2.02 -4.48 -14.67
N ALA A 351 1.58 -4.10 -13.47
CA ALA A 351 0.54 -3.10 -13.28
C ALA A 351 1.00 -1.71 -13.73
N GLY A 352 2.24 -1.30 -13.40
CA GLY A 352 2.78 -0.02 -13.89
C GLY A 352 2.83 0.04 -15.42
N ARG A 353 3.31 -1.02 -16.08
CA ARG A 353 3.31 -1.11 -17.56
C ARG A 353 1.90 -1.04 -18.15
N GLU A 354 0.94 -1.75 -17.56
CA GLU A 354 -0.45 -1.75 -18.03
C GLU A 354 -1.11 -0.39 -17.86
N ALA A 355 -0.95 0.26 -16.69
CA ALA A 355 -1.47 1.60 -16.44
C ALA A 355 -0.95 2.61 -17.47
N VAL A 356 0.36 2.61 -17.74
CA VAL A 356 0.95 3.50 -18.76
C VAL A 356 0.43 3.19 -20.16
N THR A 357 0.33 1.92 -20.54
CA THR A 357 -0.19 1.52 -21.86
C THR A 357 -1.62 2.03 -22.07
N ARG A 358 -2.47 1.93 -21.04
CA ARG A 358 -3.85 2.43 -21.09
C ARG A 358 -3.92 3.95 -21.06
N ALA A 359 -3.10 4.60 -20.24
CA ALA A 359 -2.97 6.07 -20.18
C ALA A 359 -2.59 6.66 -21.55
N VAL A 360 -1.61 6.06 -22.23
CA VAL A 360 -1.21 6.44 -23.59
C VAL A 360 -2.39 6.33 -24.56
N ARG A 361 -3.08 5.19 -24.57
CA ARG A 361 -4.25 5.00 -25.45
C ARG A 361 -5.37 6.01 -25.17
N TYR A 362 -5.61 6.33 -23.90
CA TYR A 362 -6.59 7.34 -23.51
C TYR A 362 -6.19 8.73 -24.04
N LEU A 363 -4.93 9.14 -23.82
CA LEU A 363 -4.40 10.41 -24.29
C LEU A 363 -4.42 10.52 -25.83
N ASP A 364 -4.08 9.45 -26.54
CA ASP A 364 -4.14 9.39 -28.02
C ASP A 364 -5.58 9.60 -28.53
N ARG A 365 -6.55 8.96 -27.86
CA ARG A 365 -7.97 9.04 -28.21
C ARG A 365 -8.52 10.45 -28.03
N ILE A 366 -8.23 11.11 -26.91
CA ILE A 366 -8.71 12.48 -26.66
C ILE A 366 -7.93 13.52 -27.47
N GLY A 367 -6.66 13.27 -27.77
CA GLY A 367 -5.84 14.10 -28.66
C GLY A 367 -6.35 14.09 -30.10
N SER A 368 -6.86 12.94 -30.57
CA SER A 368 -7.42 12.76 -31.92
C SER A 368 -8.85 13.31 -32.09
N ARG A 369 -9.52 13.75 -31.01
CA ARG A 369 -10.87 14.36 -31.06
C ARG A 369 -10.87 15.85 -31.44
N LYS A 370 -9.71 16.48 -31.65
CA LYS A 370 -9.63 17.82 -32.28
C LYS A 370 -9.48 17.68 -33.79
N VAL A 371 -10.59 17.90 -34.51
CA VAL A 371 -10.78 18.64 -35.78
C VAL A 371 -12.02 18.06 -36.49
N GLU A 372 -13.17 18.70 -36.30
CA GLU A 372 -14.06 19.00 -37.42
C GLU A 372 -14.25 20.52 -37.45
N PRO A 373 -13.89 21.20 -38.55
CA PRO A 373 -14.25 22.60 -38.71
C PRO A 373 -15.76 22.66 -38.92
N ILE A 374 -16.43 23.54 -38.16
CA ILE A 374 -17.80 23.93 -38.41
C ILE A 374 -17.88 24.40 -39.86
N ARG A 375 -18.60 23.65 -40.71
CA ARG A 375 -18.90 24.09 -42.07
C ARG A 375 -19.78 25.34 -41.97
N SER A 376 -19.29 26.42 -42.60
CA SER A 376 -19.93 27.73 -42.75
C SER A 376 -21.32 27.66 -43.35
#